data_AF-A0A7V8FBW2-F1
#
_entry.id   AF-A0A7V8FBW2-F1
#
_cell.length_a   1.000
_cell.length_b   1.000
_cell.length_c   1.000
_cell.angle_alpha   90.00
_cell.angle_beta   90.00
_cell.angle_gamma   90.00
#
_symmetry.space_group_name_H-M   'P 1'
#
loop_
_entity.id
_entity.type
_entity.pdbx_description
1 polymer ?
#
loop_
_entity_poly.entity_id
_entity_poly.type
_entity_poly.pdbx_seq_one_letter_code
_entity_poly.pdbx_strand_id
1 'polypeptide(L)'
;MRIRQVWWGALVVVAFAAHGQQVVELPGVRASATPEGCVASAEAGGATLSYACLTRMVTADQTPKAPDLSGADVARRPSNTLGLYNASGLQNRMGPNLGVSAQPYRPKLVYPNPLGR
;
A
#
# COMPACT_ATOMS: atom_id res chain seq x y z
N MET A 1 49.22 68.92 20.87
CA MET A 1 48.03 69.01 19.98
C MET A 1 47.89 67.73 19.14
N ARG A 2 47.37 66.62 19.70
CA ARG A 2 46.99 65.38 18.96
C ARG A 2 45.87 64.59 19.67
N ILE A 3 44.95 65.30 20.36
CA ILE A 3 43.97 64.72 21.31
C ILE A 3 42.55 64.53 20.70
N ARG A 4 42.33 64.89 19.43
CA ARG A 4 41.00 64.83 18.78
C ARG A 4 40.81 63.70 17.73
N GLN A 5 41.60 62.63 17.78
CA GLN A 5 41.52 61.52 16.81
C GLN A 5 41.22 60.13 17.42
N VAL A 6 41.11 60.02 18.75
CA VAL A 6 40.89 58.71 19.42
C VAL A 6 39.39 58.41 19.63
N TRP A 7 38.50 59.39 19.50
CA TRP A 7 37.08 59.23 19.81
C TRP A 7 36.20 58.68 18.67
N TRP A 8 36.73 58.52 17.46
CA TRP A 8 36.00 57.94 16.33
C TRP A 8 36.30 56.45 16.08
N GLY A 9 37.25 55.85 16.81
CA GLY A 9 37.62 54.44 16.66
C GLY A 9 36.91 53.48 17.62
N ALA A 10 36.44 53.97 18.78
CA ALA A 10 35.86 53.11 19.81
C ALA A 10 34.35 52.85 19.63
N LEU A 11 33.66 53.63 18.80
CA LEU A 11 32.21 53.47 18.55
C LEU A 11 31.88 52.38 17.52
N VAL A 12 32.89 51.74 16.90
CA VAL A 12 32.68 50.71 15.86
C VAL A 12 32.84 49.27 16.38
N VAL A 13 33.34 49.06 17.60
CA VAL A 13 33.63 47.68 18.10
C VAL A 13 32.47 47.03 18.87
N VAL A 14 31.38 47.72 19.19
CA VAL A 14 30.25 47.13 19.96
C VAL A 14 29.14 46.53 19.07
N ALA A 15 29.19 46.70 17.75
CA ALA A 15 28.04 46.42 16.89
C ALA A 15 27.97 45.01 16.23
N PHE A 16 28.89 44.08 16.49
CA PHE A 16 28.97 42.83 15.70
C PHE A 16 28.92 41.50 16.49
N ALA A 17 28.43 41.49 17.73
CA ALA A 17 28.36 40.25 18.53
C ALA A 17 26.95 39.80 18.94
N ALA A 18 25.88 40.36 18.36
CA ALA A 18 24.50 40.04 18.80
C ALA A 18 23.45 39.89 17.68
N HIS A 19 23.84 39.42 16.49
CA HIS A 19 22.89 39.19 15.40
C HIS A 19 22.98 37.77 14.84
N GLY A 20 22.31 36.84 15.53
CA GLY A 20 21.96 35.52 15.04
C GLY A 20 21.32 34.71 16.17
N GLN A 21 20.04 34.35 16.19
CA GLN A 21 18.99 34.44 15.19
C GLN A 21 17.66 34.75 15.88
N GLN A 22 16.89 35.68 15.32
CA GLN A 22 15.51 35.89 15.74
C GLN A 22 14.66 34.75 15.17
N VAL A 23 14.15 33.88 16.04
CA VAL A 23 13.04 33.01 15.69
C VAL A 23 11.82 33.91 15.57
N VAL A 24 11.32 34.08 14.36
CA VAL A 24 10.11 34.87 14.10
C VAL A 24 8.93 34.05 14.61
N GLU A 25 8.45 34.40 15.79
CA GLU A 25 7.20 33.88 16.34
C GLU A 25 6.05 34.63 15.64
N LEU A 26 5.45 34.01 14.61
CA LEU A 26 4.26 34.57 13.96
C LEU A 26 3.06 34.39 14.90
N PRO A 27 2.35 35.47 15.30
CA PRO A 27 1.19 35.35 16.16
C PRO A 27 0.07 34.61 15.41
N GLY A 28 -0.24 33.39 15.86
CA GLY A 28 -1.31 32.55 15.32
C GLY A 28 -0.87 31.28 14.59
N VAL A 29 0.43 31.12 14.31
CA VAL A 29 0.95 29.86 13.73
C VAL A 29 1.61 29.04 14.82
N ARG A 30 0.82 28.20 15.50
CA ARG A 30 1.32 27.09 16.31
C ARG A 30 1.73 25.98 15.34
N ALA A 31 2.94 26.02 14.81
CA ALA A 31 3.53 24.82 14.23
C ALA A 31 3.84 23.86 15.39
N SER A 32 2.81 23.15 15.85
CA SER A 32 3.01 21.94 16.64
C SER A 32 3.69 20.97 15.69
N ALA A 33 4.96 20.66 15.92
CA ALA A 33 5.56 19.48 15.34
C ALA A 33 4.69 18.30 15.79
N THR A 34 3.78 17.85 14.93
CA THR A 34 3.18 16.54 15.11
C THR A 34 4.34 15.56 15.24
N PRO A 35 4.33 14.65 16.21
CA PRO A 35 5.44 13.71 16.45
C PRO A 35 5.64 12.69 15.32
N GLU A 36 5.09 12.95 14.13
CA GLU A 36 5.05 12.03 12.99
C GLU A 36 6.17 12.30 11.96
N GLY A 37 7.04 13.28 12.21
CA GLY A 37 8.23 13.52 11.41
C GLY A 37 9.47 12.82 12.00
N CYS A 38 10.12 11.94 11.23
CA CYS A 38 11.34 11.22 11.66
C CYS A 38 12.64 12.05 11.65
N VAL A 39 12.52 13.37 11.77
CA VAL A 39 13.62 14.33 11.68
C VAL A 39 13.83 14.94 13.06
N ALA A 40 15.01 14.73 13.65
CA ALA A 40 15.40 15.37 14.91
C ALA A 40 16.26 16.61 14.61
N SER A 41 15.95 17.73 15.27
CA SER A 41 16.76 18.94 15.23
C SER A 41 18.02 18.73 16.08
N ALA A 42 19.20 18.68 15.47
CA ALA A 42 20.44 18.69 16.25
C ALA A 42 20.78 20.14 16.67
N GLU A 43 21.18 20.32 17.93
CA GLU A 43 21.52 21.62 18.53
C GLU A 43 22.76 22.31 17.92
N ALA A 44 23.45 21.67 16.98
CA ALA A 44 24.64 22.21 16.32
C ALA A 44 24.59 22.11 14.77
N GLY A 45 23.44 22.49 14.19
CA GLY A 45 23.41 22.93 12.78
C GLY A 45 23.13 21.87 11.72
N GLY A 46 22.48 20.75 12.06
CA GLY A 46 22.03 19.80 11.04
C GLY A 46 20.89 18.91 11.53
N ALA A 47 19.77 18.92 10.81
CA ALA A 47 18.70 17.96 11.05
C ALA A 47 19.20 16.55 10.70
N THR A 48 19.13 15.60 11.65
CA THR A 48 19.55 14.22 11.41
C THR A 48 18.33 13.34 11.24
N LEU A 49 18.32 12.55 10.16
CA LEU A 49 17.23 11.63 9.85
C LEU A 49 17.44 10.33 10.63
N SER A 50 16.49 9.96 11.47
CA SER A 50 16.61 8.75 12.29
C SER A 50 16.15 7.52 11.50
N TYR A 51 17.09 6.65 11.13
CA TYR A 51 16.79 5.40 10.42
C TYR A 51 15.81 4.51 11.19
N ALA A 52 15.90 4.47 12.52
CA ALA A 52 14.99 3.67 13.35
C ALA A 52 13.52 4.12 13.27
N CYS A 53 13.28 5.43 13.17
CA CYS A 53 11.93 5.97 12.99
C CYS A 53 11.42 5.69 11.57
N LEU A 54 12.29 5.84 10.56
CA LEU A 54 11.92 5.51 9.17
C LEU A 54 11.61 4.02 9.02
N THR A 55 12.36 3.13 9.67
CA THR A 55 12.05 1.71 9.73
C THR A 55 10.65 1.46 10.31
N ARG A 56 10.25 2.17 11.38
CA ARG A 56 8.89 2.05 11.94
C ARG A 56 7.80 2.55 10.99
N MET A 57 8.07 3.57 10.18
CA MET A 57 7.10 4.07 9.20
C MET A 57 6.91 3.11 8.01
N VAL A 58 7.95 2.38 7.61
CA VAL A 58 7.88 1.43 6.48
C VAL A 58 7.51 0.02 6.88
N THR A 59 7.65 -0.34 8.16
CA THR A 59 7.09 -1.59 8.67
C THR A 59 5.57 -1.46 8.64
N ALA A 60 4.96 -2.03 7.60
CA ALA A 60 3.52 -2.12 7.47
C ALA A 60 2.94 -2.68 8.77
N ASP A 61 1.96 -1.98 9.35
CA ASP A 61 1.10 -2.56 10.36
C ASP A 61 0.55 -3.87 9.79
N GLN A 62 0.63 -4.94 10.59
CA GLN A 62 0.24 -6.28 10.20
C GLN A 62 -1.12 -6.21 9.53
N THR A 63 -1.14 -6.37 8.21
CA THR A 63 -2.34 -6.19 7.42
C THR A 63 -3.35 -7.19 7.97
N PRO A 64 -4.57 -6.76 8.38
CA PRO A 64 -5.53 -7.70 8.92
C PRO A 64 -5.72 -8.81 7.89
N LYS A 65 -5.57 -10.05 8.35
CA LYS A 65 -5.66 -11.25 7.51
C LYS A 65 -6.90 -11.12 6.65
N ALA A 66 -6.71 -11.09 5.33
CA ALA A 66 -7.81 -10.98 4.38
C ALA A 66 -8.86 -12.05 4.72
N PRO A 67 -10.16 -11.73 4.65
CA PRO A 67 -11.20 -12.68 4.98
C PRO A 67 -11.02 -13.95 4.15
N ASP A 68 -11.04 -15.11 4.82
CA ASP A 68 -10.93 -16.40 4.16
C ASP A 68 -12.21 -16.62 3.33
N LEU A 69 -12.12 -16.29 2.04
CA LEU A 69 -13.18 -16.53 1.08
C LEU A 69 -13.28 -18.04 0.85
N SER A 70 -14.34 -18.65 1.35
CA SER A 70 -14.62 -20.06 1.11
C SER A 70 -14.65 -20.33 -0.40
N GLY A 71 -13.71 -21.16 -0.88
CA GLY A 71 -13.53 -21.46 -2.31
C GLY A 71 -12.42 -20.67 -3.02
N ALA A 72 -11.71 -19.77 -2.34
CA ALA A 72 -10.49 -19.14 -2.87
C ALA A 72 -9.33 -20.15 -2.99
N ASP A 73 -9.32 -21.18 -2.16
CA ASP A 73 -8.32 -22.26 -2.23
C ASP A 73 -8.54 -23.13 -3.48
N VAL A 74 -7.64 -22.95 -4.46
CA VAL A 74 -7.62 -23.69 -5.73
C VAL A 74 -7.52 -25.20 -5.51
N ALA A 75 -6.86 -25.66 -4.43
CA ALA A 75 -6.74 -27.08 -4.13
C ALA A 75 -8.08 -27.72 -3.74
N ARG A 76 -9.03 -26.92 -3.26
CA ARG A 76 -10.38 -27.38 -2.87
C ARG A 76 -11.43 -27.14 -3.95
N ARG A 77 -11.05 -26.54 -5.09
CA ARG A 77 -11.99 -26.28 -6.18
C ARG A 77 -12.31 -27.58 -6.92
N PRO A 78 -13.58 -27.84 -7.25
CA PRO A 78 -13.95 -29.01 -8.01
C PRO A 78 -13.39 -28.89 -9.45
N SER A 79 -12.91 -30.01 -10.01
CA SER A 79 -12.14 -30.02 -11.26
C SER A 79 -12.89 -29.45 -12.47
N ASN A 80 -14.23 -29.49 -12.46
CA ASN A 80 -15.09 -28.88 -13.47
C ASN A 80 -14.95 -27.35 -13.55
N THR A 81 -14.59 -26.68 -12.45
CA THR A 81 -14.35 -25.23 -12.40
C THR A 81 -12.94 -24.83 -12.79
N LEU A 82 -12.00 -25.77 -12.76
CA LEU A 82 -10.60 -25.56 -13.09
C LEU A 82 -10.29 -25.88 -14.56
N GLY A 83 -11.28 -26.33 -15.33
CA GLY A 83 -11.07 -26.80 -16.71
C GLY A 83 -10.25 -28.08 -16.81
N LEU A 84 -10.05 -28.77 -15.69
CA LEU A 84 -9.31 -30.03 -15.62
C LEU A 84 -10.20 -31.22 -16.00
N TYR A 85 -9.56 -32.34 -16.32
CA TYR A 85 -10.28 -33.59 -16.57
C TYR A 85 -11.15 -33.97 -15.37
N ASN A 86 -12.38 -34.40 -15.69
CA ASN A 86 -13.32 -34.91 -14.71
C ASN A 86 -14.02 -36.16 -15.27
N ALA A 87 -13.81 -37.31 -14.63
CA ALA A 87 -14.39 -38.58 -15.06
C ALA A 87 -15.92 -38.58 -15.02
N SER A 88 -16.54 -38.00 -13.97
CA SER A 88 -18.00 -37.91 -13.88
C SER A 88 -18.57 -36.94 -14.92
N GLY A 89 -17.85 -35.85 -15.20
CA GLY A 89 -18.19 -34.91 -16.27
C GLY A 89 -18.16 -35.57 -17.65
N LEU A 90 -17.12 -36.38 -17.93
CA LEU A 90 -17.03 -37.14 -19.18
C LEU A 90 -18.16 -38.16 -19.30
N GLN A 91 -18.42 -38.94 -18.24
CA GLN A 91 -19.52 -39.93 -18.22
C GLN A 91 -20.87 -39.26 -18.49
N ASN A 92 -21.15 -38.10 -17.92
CA ASN A 92 -22.40 -37.39 -18.14
C ASN A 92 -22.55 -36.85 -19.57
N ARG A 93 -21.46 -36.37 -20.20
CA ARG A 93 -21.51 -35.84 -21.59
C ARG A 93 -21.59 -36.97 -22.62
N MET A 94 -20.89 -38.07 -22.39
CA MET A 94 -20.85 -39.19 -23.31
C MET A 94 -22.01 -40.17 -23.12
N GLY A 95 -22.47 -40.36 -21.89
CA GLY A 95 -23.54 -41.30 -21.56
C GLY A 95 -23.27 -42.70 -22.16
N PRO A 96 -24.26 -43.30 -22.85
CA PRO A 96 -24.09 -44.60 -23.52
C PRO A 96 -23.00 -44.63 -24.61
N ASN A 97 -22.59 -43.49 -25.13
CA ASN A 97 -21.55 -43.42 -26.18
C ASN A 97 -20.13 -43.55 -25.62
N LEU A 98 -19.95 -43.55 -24.29
CA LEU A 98 -18.61 -43.62 -23.68
C LEU A 98 -17.92 -44.94 -24.05
N GLY A 99 -16.75 -44.84 -24.69
CA GLY A 99 -15.98 -46.00 -25.16
C GLY A 99 -16.48 -46.60 -26.48
N VAL A 100 -17.55 -46.05 -27.07
CA VAL A 100 -18.12 -46.52 -28.35
C VAL A 100 -17.93 -45.48 -29.46
N SER A 101 -18.07 -44.20 -29.16
CA SER A 101 -17.88 -43.13 -30.12
C SER A 101 -17.12 -41.94 -29.54
N ALA A 102 -16.62 -41.06 -30.39
CA ALA A 102 -16.00 -39.79 -30.00
C ALA A 102 -17.03 -38.66 -29.79
N GLN A 103 -18.31 -38.93 -30.10
CA GLN A 103 -19.37 -37.92 -30.11
C GLN A 103 -20.24 -38.04 -28.85
N PRO A 104 -20.56 -36.90 -28.19
CA PRO A 104 -21.47 -36.89 -27.04
C PRO A 104 -22.83 -37.51 -27.34
N TYR A 105 -23.48 -38.06 -26.32
CA TYR A 105 -24.83 -38.59 -26.47
C TYR A 105 -25.84 -37.46 -26.70
N ARG A 106 -26.62 -37.58 -27.77
CA ARG A 106 -27.73 -36.68 -28.12
C ARG A 106 -29.01 -37.51 -28.15
N PRO A 107 -29.81 -37.51 -27.07
CA PRO A 107 -31.12 -38.14 -27.09
C PRO A 107 -31.97 -37.52 -28.20
N LYS A 108 -32.61 -38.37 -29.01
CA LYS A 108 -33.62 -37.89 -29.96
C LYS A 108 -34.89 -37.56 -29.17
N LEU A 109 -35.32 -36.30 -29.23
CA LEU A 109 -36.58 -35.89 -28.64
C LEU A 109 -37.71 -36.53 -29.45
N VAL A 110 -38.46 -37.42 -28.81
CA VAL A 110 -39.71 -37.93 -29.38
C VAL A 110 -40.82 -37.05 -28.83
N TYR A 111 -41.42 -36.25 -29.70
CA TYR A 111 -42.59 -35.48 -29.34
C TYR A 111 -43.82 -36.36 -29.51
N PRO A 112 -44.69 -36.47 -28.49
CA PRO A 112 -45.98 -37.13 -28.67
C PRO A 112 -46.78 -36.33 -29.70
N ASN A 113 -47.39 -37.00 -30.67
CA ASN A 113 -48.27 -36.34 -31.62
C ASN A 113 -49.52 -35.84 -30.88
N PRO A 114 -49.79 -34.52 -30.82
CA PRO A 114 -50.96 -33.99 -30.12
C PRO A 114 -52.28 -34.37 -30.80
N LEU A 115 -52.24 -34.88 -32.03
CA LEU A 115 -53.41 -35.31 -32.81
C LEU A 115 -53.41 -36.83 -33.04
N GLY A 116 -52.87 -37.62 -32.10
CA GLY A 116 -52.92 -39.08 -32.18
C GLY A 116 -54.34 -39.56 -32.49
N ARG A 117 -54.50 -40.32 -33.59
CA ARG A 117 -55.77 -40.97 -33.96
C ARG A 117 -56.27 -41.88 -32.87
#